data_AF-A0A3D3R1G3-F1
#
_entry.id   AF-A0A3D3R1G3-F1
#
_cell.length_a   1.000
_cell.length_b   1.000
_cell.length_c   1.000
_cell.angle_alpha   90.00
_cell.angle_beta   90.00
_cell.angle_gamma   90.00
#
_symmetry.space_group_name_H-M   'P 1'
#
loop_
_entity.id
_entity.type
_entity.pdbx_description
1 polymer ?
#
loop_
_entity_poly.entity_id
_entity_poly.type
_entity_poly.pdbx_seq_one_letter_code
_entity_poly.pdbx_strand_id
1 'polypeptide(L)'
;VEFGSNFTFNKTVVIDDAAGVVRNLGGSTLAANVGGTGYALLARIKFESLAGDQVDVDPADLTIEPLQLGLEIQNAKIDVSGVGEVTVNVGALPETDLYPVIYDIDDNNAIDYRDLIFFTSAYNQNVFNATSPYASALDFDKSGKVDYRDLIALAGNYGKKKSGNTQINYPANFGQKWVGNQLEVASGDDSVDQVIEAAIDTWETALGVEDLDVQVVVHDFGTAQLGSGQSTEYSVDGIPVGGRVVIDDDANGLGWHVDVTDLPTGGAYDLYTVLLHEIGHVLGFTRYFSGFGSLVEESGGDLVFVGSDFTVALD
;
A
#
# COMPACT_ATOMS: atom_id res chain seq x y z
N VAL A 1 -7.51 2.98 -28.82
CA VAL A 1 -8.71 3.86 -28.81
C VAL A 1 -9.76 3.29 -29.73
N GLU A 2 -10.97 3.15 -29.25
CA GLU A 2 -12.12 2.74 -30.06
C GLU A 2 -13.18 3.85 -30.03
N PHE A 3 -13.42 4.51 -31.16
CA PHE A 3 -14.46 5.55 -31.24
C PHE A 3 -15.86 4.92 -31.26
N GLY A 4 -16.80 5.58 -30.59
CA GLY A 4 -18.20 5.17 -30.62
C GLY A 4 -18.76 5.21 -32.03
N SER A 5 -19.68 4.30 -32.33
CA SER A 5 -20.22 4.06 -33.67
C SER A 5 -20.88 5.29 -34.31
N ASN A 6 -21.37 6.23 -33.51
CA ASN A 6 -22.01 7.45 -34.00
C ASN A 6 -21.00 8.48 -34.54
N PHE A 7 -19.74 8.46 -34.08
CA PHE A 7 -18.72 9.46 -34.44
C PHE A 7 -17.80 8.87 -35.51
N THR A 8 -18.13 9.11 -36.78
CA THR A 8 -17.43 8.51 -37.93
C THR A 8 -16.47 9.45 -38.66
N PHE A 9 -16.50 10.74 -38.36
CA PHE A 9 -15.69 11.78 -39.02
C PHE A 9 -14.74 12.47 -38.04
N ASN A 10 -13.68 13.11 -38.57
CA ASN A 10 -12.73 13.95 -37.81
C ASN A 10 -12.28 13.33 -36.48
N LYS A 11 -11.99 12.03 -36.48
CA LYS A 11 -11.52 11.31 -35.31
C LYS A 11 -10.11 11.77 -34.98
N THR A 12 -9.94 12.41 -33.84
CA THR A 12 -8.65 12.88 -33.34
C THR A 12 -8.39 12.25 -31.99
N VAL A 13 -7.13 11.86 -31.76
CA VAL A 13 -6.62 11.49 -30.44
C VAL A 13 -5.10 11.48 -30.52
N VAL A 14 -4.46 11.95 -29.46
CA VAL A 14 -3.02 11.84 -29.24
C VAL A 14 -2.85 11.11 -27.92
N ILE A 15 -2.18 9.95 -27.94
CA ILE A 15 -1.75 9.24 -26.73
C ILE A 15 -0.26 9.49 -26.60
N ASP A 16 0.13 10.15 -25.53
CA ASP A 16 1.50 10.30 -25.08
C ASP A 16 1.72 9.31 -23.93
N ASP A 17 2.14 8.11 -24.30
CA ASP A 17 2.34 6.97 -23.39
C ASP A 17 3.40 7.27 -22.33
N ALA A 18 4.52 7.86 -22.75
CA ALA A 18 5.63 8.22 -21.86
C ALA A 18 5.24 9.30 -20.84
N ALA A 19 4.35 10.22 -21.20
CA ALA A 19 3.84 11.23 -20.29
C ALA A 19 2.56 10.81 -19.55
N GLY A 20 2.01 9.62 -19.82
CA GLY A 20 0.74 9.16 -19.24
C GLY A 20 -0.49 9.99 -19.65
N VAL A 21 -0.46 10.65 -20.81
CA VAL A 21 -1.43 11.69 -21.16
C VAL A 21 -2.19 11.40 -22.46
N VAL A 22 -3.52 11.51 -22.39
CA VAL A 22 -4.40 11.48 -23.57
C VAL A 22 -4.89 12.89 -23.90
N ARG A 23 -4.59 13.39 -25.11
CA ARG A 23 -4.96 14.73 -25.57
C ARG A 23 -5.74 14.69 -26.89
N ASN A 24 -6.46 15.77 -27.18
CA ASN A 24 -7.16 15.99 -28.45
C ASN A 24 -8.15 14.87 -28.81
N LEU A 25 -8.75 14.21 -27.81
CA LEU A 25 -9.78 13.19 -28.05
C LEU A 25 -11.04 13.87 -28.60
N GLY A 26 -11.36 13.60 -29.86
CA GLY A 26 -12.44 14.26 -30.57
C GLY A 26 -13.01 13.43 -31.72
N GLY A 27 -14.23 13.74 -32.12
CA GLY A 27 -14.92 13.06 -33.20
C GLY A 27 -16.17 13.82 -33.63
N SER A 28 -16.61 13.60 -34.86
CA SER A 28 -17.78 14.27 -35.44
C SER A 28 -18.78 13.27 -36.02
N THR A 29 -20.05 13.68 -36.04
CA THR A 29 -21.17 12.91 -36.57
C THR A 29 -22.06 13.77 -37.45
N LEU A 30 -22.67 13.16 -38.47
CA LEU A 30 -23.74 13.76 -39.27
C LEU A 30 -25.13 13.26 -38.83
N ALA A 31 -25.17 12.33 -37.88
CA ALA A 31 -26.42 11.78 -37.37
C ALA A 31 -27.08 12.79 -36.42
N ALA A 32 -28.38 13.01 -36.61
CA ALA A 32 -29.18 13.81 -35.69
C ALA A 32 -29.54 12.98 -34.44
N ASN A 33 -29.78 13.66 -33.31
CA ASN A 33 -30.22 13.06 -32.05
C ASN A 33 -29.27 11.97 -31.50
N VAL A 34 -27.96 12.09 -31.75
CA VAL A 34 -26.94 11.20 -31.16
C VAL A 34 -26.96 11.37 -29.64
N GLY A 35 -27.23 10.28 -28.92
CA GLY A 35 -27.44 10.28 -27.46
C GLY A 35 -28.88 10.49 -27.02
N GLY A 36 -29.76 11.02 -27.88
CA GLY A 36 -31.18 11.23 -27.55
C GLY A 36 -31.39 12.00 -26.25
N THR A 37 -32.07 11.40 -25.27
CA THR A 37 -32.25 11.93 -23.91
C THR A 37 -31.19 11.43 -22.91
N GLY A 38 -30.18 10.69 -23.37
CA GLY A 38 -29.14 10.06 -22.56
C GLY A 38 -27.73 10.39 -23.07
N TYR A 39 -26.80 9.44 -22.93
CA TYR A 39 -25.39 9.62 -23.28
C TYR A 39 -25.04 9.07 -24.65
N ALA A 40 -24.09 9.72 -25.33
CA ALA A 40 -23.43 9.19 -26.51
C ALA A 40 -21.97 8.85 -26.20
N LEU A 41 -21.55 7.62 -26.49
CA LEU A 41 -20.16 7.21 -26.34
C LEU A 41 -19.29 7.89 -27.41
N LEU A 42 -18.36 8.75 -27.01
CA LEU A 42 -17.38 9.35 -27.91
C LEU A 42 -16.28 8.34 -28.27
N ALA A 43 -15.61 7.79 -27.27
CA ALA A 43 -14.57 6.78 -27.45
C ALA A 43 -14.34 5.96 -26.17
N ARG A 44 -13.71 4.80 -26.32
CA ARG A 44 -13.10 3.99 -25.26
C ARG A 44 -11.58 4.08 -25.38
N ILE A 45 -10.92 4.35 -24.26
CA ILE A 45 -9.46 4.27 -24.12
C ILE A 45 -9.17 2.96 -23.40
N LYS A 46 -8.22 2.18 -23.93
CA LYS A 46 -7.74 0.96 -23.32
C LYS A 46 -6.36 1.25 -22.77
N PHE A 47 -6.15 0.93 -21.50
CA PHE A 47 -4.84 0.87 -20.87
C PHE A 47 -4.43 -0.61 -20.84
N GLU A 48 -3.22 -0.90 -21.29
CA GLU A 48 -2.65 -2.24 -21.22
C GLU A 48 -1.14 -2.14 -21.09
N SER A 49 -0.54 -3.05 -20.32
CA SER A 49 0.91 -3.21 -20.28
C SER A 49 1.42 -3.74 -21.63
N LEU A 50 2.37 -3.01 -22.20
CA LEU A 50 3.12 -3.36 -23.41
C LEU A 50 4.38 -4.15 -23.07
N ALA A 51 5.07 -4.66 -24.10
CA ALA A 51 6.23 -5.53 -23.92
C ALA A 51 7.38 -4.89 -23.09
N GLY A 52 7.50 -3.57 -23.13
CA GLY A 52 8.53 -2.81 -22.40
C GLY A 52 8.14 -2.41 -20.97
N ASP A 53 6.88 -2.58 -20.58
CA ASP A 53 6.39 -2.06 -19.29
C ASP A 53 6.60 -3.09 -18.20
N GLN A 54 7.38 -2.77 -17.17
CA GLN A 54 7.62 -3.68 -16.04
C GLN A 54 7.32 -2.95 -14.74
N VAL A 55 6.90 -3.73 -13.74
CA VAL A 55 6.81 -3.28 -12.36
C VAL A 55 7.67 -4.25 -11.59
N ASP A 56 8.79 -3.74 -11.11
CA ASP A 56 9.80 -4.53 -10.44
C ASP A 56 9.28 -4.93 -9.05
N VAL A 57 9.67 -6.11 -8.60
CA VAL A 57 9.54 -6.48 -7.19
C VAL A 57 10.81 -5.99 -6.49
N ASP A 58 10.69 -5.02 -5.58
CA ASP A 58 11.82 -4.67 -4.71
C ASP A 58 12.01 -5.80 -3.69
N PRO A 59 13.17 -6.49 -3.70
CA PRO A 59 13.36 -7.62 -2.80
C PRO A 59 13.55 -7.22 -1.34
N ALA A 60 13.89 -5.95 -1.06
CA ALA A 60 14.08 -5.42 0.28
C ALA A 60 12.77 -5.05 0.98
N ASP A 61 11.73 -4.72 0.22
CA ASP A 61 10.44 -4.30 0.75
C ASP A 61 9.70 -5.48 1.41
N LEU A 62 9.15 -5.23 2.60
CA LEU A 62 8.32 -6.21 3.32
C LEU A 62 6.87 -6.21 2.84
N THR A 63 6.43 -5.10 2.25
CA THR A 63 5.09 -4.93 1.71
C THR A 63 5.16 -4.63 0.22
N ILE A 64 4.05 -4.88 -0.47
CA ILE A 64 3.95 -4.64 -1.91
C ILE A 64 2.72 -3.77 -2.06
N GLU A 65 2.96 -2.50 -2.33
CA GLU A 65 1.92 -1.51 -2.52
C GLU A 65 1.55 -1.41 -4.01
N PRO A 66 0.31 -1.02 -4.33
CA PRO A 66 -0.06 -0.77 -5.71
C PRO A 66 0.70 0.42 -6.28
N LEU A 67 1.22 0.27 -7.50
CA LEU A 67 1.74 1.39 -8.25
C LEU A 67 0.57 2.26 -8.71
N GLN A 68 0.57 3.52 -8.26
CA GLN A 68 -0.35 4.52 -8.78
C GLN A 68 0.04 4.89 -10.22
N LEU A 69 -0.84 4.57 -11.16
CA LEU A 69 -0.63 4.88 -12.58
C LEU A 69 -0.72 6.38 -12.92
N GLY A 70 -1.12 7.22 -11.95
CA GLY A 70 -1.22 8.67 -12.13
C GLY A 70 -2.16 9.08 -13.26
N LEU A 71 -3.13 8.22 -13.62
CA LEU A 71 -4.04 8.50 -14.73
C LEU A 71 -4.94 9.68 -14.34
N GLU A 72 -4.86 10.75 -15.11
CA GLU A 72 -5.70 11.93 -14.93
C GLU A 72 -6.31 12.38 -16.25
N ILE A 73 -7.58 12.79 -16.23
CA ILE A 73 -8.22 13.42 -17.39
C ILE A 73 -8.26 14.94 -17.16
N GLN A 74 -7.34 15.64 -17.81
CA GLN A 74 -7.26 17.10 -17.76
C GLN A 74 -7.92 17.75 -18.99
N ASN A 75 -8.65 18.85 -18.78
CA ASN A 75 -9.16 19.74 -19.84
C ASN A 75 -10.01 19.05 -20.93
N ALA A 76 -10.86 18.10 -20.55
CA ALA A 76 -11.78 17.46 -21.47
C ALA A 76 -12.75 18.49 -22.10
N LYS A 77 -12.61 18.73 -23.41
CA LYS A 77 -13.43 19.68 -24.17
C LYS A 77 -14.11 18.99 -25.35
N ILE A 78 -15.40 19.23 -25.53
CA ILE A 78 -16.16 18.82 -26.72
C ILE A 78 -16.70 20.08 -27.38
N ASP A 79 -16.34 20.30 -28.64
CA ASP A 79 -16.87 21.38 -29.47
C ASP A 79 -17.91 20.82 -30.46
N VAL A 80 -19.10 21.42 -30.51
CA VAL A 80 -20.14 21.08 -31.50
C VAL A 80 -20.14 22.11 -32.62
N SER A 81 -20.19 21.64 -33.86
CA SER A 81 -20.53 22.48 -35.01
C SER A 81 -22.03 22.37 -35.30
N GLY A 82 -22.81 23.41 -34.97
CA GLY A 82 -24.28 23.42 -35.15
C GLY A 82 -25.04 24.20 -34.07
N VAL A 83 -26.32 23.87 -33.86
CA VAL A 83 -27.19 24.44 -32.82
C VAL A 83 -27.33 23.44 -31.67
N GLY A 84 -26.97 23.85 -30.45
CA GLY A 84 -27.09 23.04 -29.23
C GLY A 84 -25.92 23.27 -28.28
N GLU A 85 -26.17 23.14 -26.97
CA GLU A 85 -25.15 23.15 -25.93
C GLU A 85 -24.84 21.70 -25.54
N VAL A 86 -23.56 21.36 -25.37
CA VAL A 86 -23.13 20.03 -24.91
C VAL A 86 -22.45 20.17 -23.57
N THR A 87 -23.03 19.52 -22.56
CA THR A 87 -22.36 19.31 -21.29
C THR A 87 -21.52 18.04 -21.38
N VAL A 88 -20.22 18.20 -21.19
CA VAL A 88 -19.28 17.07 -21.13
C VAL A 88 -19.30 16.51 -19.72
N ASN A 89 -19.69 15.25 -19.58
CA ASN A 89 -19.49 14.50 -18.35
C ASN A 89 -18.36 13.50 -18.60
N VAL A 90 -17.27 13.66 -17.87
CA VAL A 90 -16.21 12.64 -17.76
C VAL A 90 -16.65 11.71 -16.64
N GLY A 91 -16.71 10.41 -16.92
CA GLY A 91 -16.96 9.41 -15.87
C GLY A 91 -15.80 9.40 -14.88
N ALA A 92 -16.05 8.97 -13.65
CA ALA A 92 -14.97 8.66 -12.72
C ALA A 92 -14.00 7.68 -13.39
N LEU A 93 -12.70 7.91 -13.20
CA LEU A 93 -11.71 6.92 -13.58
C LEU A 93 -11.93 5.67 -12.73
N PRO A 94 -11.82 4.48 -13.32
CA PRO A 94 -11.83 3.27 -12.52
C PRO A 94 -10.63 3.28 -11.58
N GLU A 95 -10.85 2.97 -10.30
CA GLU A 95 -9.76 2.60 -9.39
C GLU A 95 -9.01 1.43 -10.04
N THR A 96 -7.73 1.65 -10.33
CA THR A 96 -6.89 0.69 -11.04
C THR A 96 -5.57 0.61 -10.32
N ASP A 97 -5.41 -0.45 -9.55
CA ASP A 97 -4.15 -0.79 -8.91
C ASP A 97 -3.31 -1.62 -9.87
N LEU A 98 -2.03 -1.26 -9.97
CA LEU A 98 -1.06 -2.05 -10.72
C LEU A 98 -0.07 -2.68 -9.73
N TYR A 99 0.01 -4.01 -9.74
CA TYR A 99 0.94 -4.75 -8.90
C TYR A 99 1.99 -5.48 -9.74
N PRO A 100 3.20 -5.68 -9.20
CA PRO A 100 4.17 -6.58 -9.80
C PRO A 100 3.66 -8.03 -9.75
N VAL A 101 4.13 -8.85 -10.70
CA VAL A 101 3.92 -10.30 -10.64
C VAL A 101 4.93 -10.87 -9.65
N ILE A 102 4.53 -11.03 -8.39
CA ILE A 102 5.42 -11.40 -7.28
C ILE A 102 6.21 -12.70 -7.48
N TYR A 103 5.75 -13.58 -8.38
CA TYR A 103 6.38 -14.86 -8.66
C TYR A 103 7.47 -14.80 -9.75
N ASP A 104 7.59 -13.69 -10.49
CA ASP A 104 8.58 -13.44 -11.55
C ASP A 104 9.69 -12.56 -10.95
N ILE A 105 10.50 -13.18 -10.09
CA ILE A 105 11.47 -12.51 -9.21
C ILE A 105 12.65 -11.95 -9.98
N ASP A 106 13.01 -12.56 -11.11
CA ASP A 106 14.07 -12.04 -11.99
C ASP A 106 13.54 -11.12 -13.11
N ASP A 107 12.26 -10.73 -13.01
CA ASP A 107 11.52 -9.84 -13.90
C ASP A 107 11.80 -10.12 -15.39
N ASN A 108 11.78 -11.41 -15.75
CA ASN A 108 12.10 -11.85 -17.10
C ASN A 108 10.85 -12.06 -17.98
N ASN A 109 9.66 -11.73 -17.45
CA ASN A 109 8.33 -11.88 -18.03
C ASN A 109 7.81 -13.34 -18.05
N ALA A 110 8.43 -14.25 -17.31
CA ALA A 110 8.03 -15.64 -17.21
C ALA A 110 8.36 -16.25 -15.84
N ILE A 111 7.35 -16.84 -15.22
CA ILE A 111 7.53 -17.61 -13.98
C ILE A 111 8.06 -18.99 -14.36
N ASP A 112 9.34 -19.25 -14.13
CA ASP A 112 10.00 -20.50 -14.50
C ASP A 112 11.03 -21.00 -13.47
N TYR A 113 12.00 -21.80 -13.92
CA TYR A 113 13.00 -22.39 -13.03
C TYR A 113 14.00 -21.36 -12.52
N ARG A 114 14.10 -20.18 -13.15
CA ARG A 114 14.97 -19.09 -12.71
C ARG A 114 14.47 -18.50 -11.41
N ASP A 115 13.18 -18.26 -11.27
CA ASP A 115 12.56 -17.80 -10.02
C ASP A 115 12.78 -18.80 -8.88
N LEU A 116 12.72 -20.10 -9.19
CA LEU A 116 13.02 -21.16 -8.22
C LEU A 116 14.47 -21.08 -7.71
N ILE A 117 15.43 -20.62 -8.51
CA ILE A 117 16.81 -20.46 -8.06
C ILE A 117 16.88 -19.38 -6.97
N PHE A 118 16.20 -18.24 -7.14
CA PHE A 118 16.07 -17.23 -6.10
C PHE A 118 15.38 -17.79 -4.87
N PHE A 119 14.29 -18.54 -5.06
CA PHE A 119 13.59 -19.21 -3.97
C PHE A 119 14.54 -20.06 -3.09
N THR A 120 15.45 -20.82 -3.71
CA THR A 120 16.40 -21.65 -2.96
C THR A 120 17.38 -20.86 -2.08
N SER A 121 17.66 -19.58 -2.41
CA SER A 121 18.56 -18.78 -1.58
C SER A 121 17.91 -18.33 -0.28
N ALA A 122 16.59 -18.21 -0.23
CA ALA A 122 15.84 -17.76 0.94
C ALA A 122 15.09 -18.86 1.70
N TYR A 123 14.98 -20.07 1.14
CA TYR A 123 14.19 -21.14 1.73
C TYR A 123 14.52 -21.42 3.21
N ASN A 124 13.48 -21.50 4.03
CA ASN A 124 13.49 -21.69 5.48
C ASN A 124 14.16 -20.54 6.27
N GLN A 125 14.39 -19.38 5.65
CA GLN A 125 14.84 -18.18 6.34
C GLN A 125 13.66 -17.34 6.82
N ASN A 126 13.85 -16.67 7.95
CA ASN A 126 12.92 -15.67 8.46
C ASN A 126 13.26 -14.31 7.84
N VAL A 127 12.24 -13.59 7.36
CA VAL A 127 12.44 -12.36 6.57
C VAL A 127 13.14 -11.24 7.36
N PHE A 128 13.06 -11.25 8.70
CA PHE A 128 13.66 -10.20 9.54
C PHE A 128 15.16 -10.39 9.79
N ASN A 129 15.71 -11.58 9.56
CA ASN A 129 17.13 -11.88 9.78
C ASN A 129 17.73 -12.73 8.66
N ALA A 130 17.10 -12.70 7.48
CA ALA A 130 17.54 -13.42 6.32
C ALA A 130 18.92 -12.95 5.84
N THR A 131 19.69 -13.91 5.34
CA THR A 131 20.94 -13.66 4.61
C THR A 131 20.70 -13.43 3.13
N SER A 132 19.59 -13.97 2.60
CA SER A 132 19.15 -13.73 1.24
C SER A 132 18.44 -12.38 1.16
N PRO A 133 18.84 -11.48 0.24
CA PRO A 133 18.12 -10.22 0.06
C PRO A 133 16.70 -10.44 -0.48
N TYR A 134 16.41 -11.61 -1.06
CA TYR A 134 15.11 -11.93 -1.64
C TYR A 134 14.08 -12.49 -0.64
N ALA A 135 14.43 -12.62 0.64
CA ALA A 135 13.56 -13.33 1.57
C ALA A 135 12.18 -12.70 1.72
N SER A 136 12.10 -11.36 1.81
CA SER A 136 10.83 -10.63 1.86
C SER A 136 10.00 -10.85 0.59
N ALA A 137 10.62 -10.72 -0.58
CA ALA A 137 9.98 -10.93 -1.88
C ALA A 137 9.40 -12.34 -2.07
N LEU A 138 10.05 -13.33 -1.47
CA LEU A 138 9.75 -14.76 -1.63
C LEU A 138 8.81 -15.30 -0.56
N ASP A 139 8.51 -14.52 0.48
CA ASP A 139 7.48 -14.80 1.49
C ASP A 139 6.13 -14.28 0.96
N PHE A 140 5.62 -14.98 -0.06
CA PHE A 140 4.44 -14.54 -0.82
C PHE A 140 3.21 -14.41 0.05
N ASP A 141 3.07 -15.30 1.04
CA ASP A 141 1.96 -15.26 1.99
C ASP A 141 2.26 -14.46 3.26
N LYS A 142 3.35 -13.68 3.28
CA LYS A 142 3.72 -12.74 4.33
C LYS A 142 3.67 -13.34 5.74
N SER A 143 4.00 -14.63 5.86
CA SER A 143 4.02 -15.32 7.15
C SER A 143 5.22 -14.97 8.02
N GLY A 144 6.16 -14.19 7.48
CA GLY A 144 7.45 -13.88 8.07
C GLY A 144 8.53 -14.93 7.77
N LYS A 145 8.23 -15.92 6.93
CA LYS A 145 9.14 -17.02 6.65
C LYS A 145 8.91 -17.63 5.27
N VAL A 146 9.98 -17.67 4.47
CA VAL A 146 9.97 -18.39 3.20
C VAL A 146 9.95 -19.90 3.44
N ASP A 147 8.86 -20.58 3.14
CA ASP A 147 8.72 -22.01 3.37
C ASP A 147 7.98 -22.78 2.26
N TYR A 148 7.52 -24.00 2.55
CA TYR A 148 6.87 -24.84 1.54
C TYR A 148 5.55 -24.24 1.02
N ARG A 149 4.90 -23.35 1.78
CA ARG A 149 3.68 -22.64 1.37
C ARG A 149 3.96 -21.70 0.21
N ASP A 150 5.04 -20.94 0.30
CA ASP A 150 5.50 -20.06 -0.78
C ASP A 150 5.94 -20.84 -2.01
N LEU A 151 6.61 -21.98 -1.80
CA LEU A 151 6.98 -22.88 -2.90
C LEU A 151 5.74 -23.40 -3.63
N ILE A 152 4.67 -23.73 -2.91
CA ILE A 152 3.39 -24.15 -3.51
C ILE A 152 2.78 -23.01 -4.32
N ALA A 153 2.83 -21.77 -3.83
CA ALA A 153 2.34 -20.59 -4.54
C ALA A 153 3.11 -20.34 -5.84
N LEU A 154 4.45 -20.41 -5.79
CA LEU A 154 5.32 -20.34 -6.97
C LEU A 154 4.99 -21.45 -7.98
N ALA A 155 4.93 -22.70 -7.52
CA ALA A 155 4.64 -23.86 -8.36
C ALA A 155 3.24 -23.77 -9.01
N GLY A 156 2.24 -23.24 -8.28
CA GLY A 156 0.89 -23.02 -8.78
C GLY A 156 0.80 -21.97 -9.90
N ASN A 157 1.83 -21.16 -10.07
CA ASN A 157 1.94 -20.15 -11.12
C ASN A 157 3.01 -20.47 -12.18
N TYR A 158 3.70 -21.60 -12.06
CA TYR A 158 4.78 -21.99 -12.97
C TYR A 158 4.34 -22.04 -14.44
N GLY A 159 5.16 -21.48 -15.32
CA GLY A 159 4.97 -21.43 -16.76
C GLY A 159 4.03 -20.33 -17.24
N LYS A 160 3.42 -19.55 -16.34
CA LYS A 160 2.67 -18.33 -16.71
C LYS A 160 3.64 -17.25 -17.18
N LYS A 161 3.18 -16.42 -18.10
CA LYS A 161 3.98 -15.41 -18.78
C LYS A 161 3.15 -14.14 -18.94
N LYS A 162 3.82 -13.00 -19.06
CA LYS A 162 3.15 -11.73 -19.37
C LYS A 162 2.31 -11.81 -20.65
N SER A 163 2.82 -12.53 -21.65
CA SER A 163 2.08 -12.80 -22.90
C SER A 163 1.10 -13.96 -22.74
N GLY A 164 -0.06 -13.87 -23.42
CA GLY A 164 -1.03 -14.96 -23.49
C GLY A 164 -2.20 -14.89 -22.50
N ASN A 165 -2.35 -13.76 -21.79
CA ASN A 165 -3.47 -13.49 -20.87
C ASN A 165 -3.65 -14.59 -19.80
N THR A 166 -2.54 -14.99 -19.16
CA THR A 166 -2.58 -15.97 -18.08
C THR A 166 -2.92 -15.28 -16.76
N GLN A 167 -4.01 -15.69 -16.13
CA GLN A 167 -4.40 -15.21 -14.80
C GLN A 167 -3.40 -15.68 -13.75
N ILE A 168 -2.83 -14.76 -12.97
CA ILE A 168 -2.00 -15.06 -11.80
C ILE A 168 -2.90 -15.41 -10.61
N ASN A 169 -2.50 -16.43 -9.84
CA ASN A 169 -3.18 -16.82 -8.61
C ASN A 169 -2.39 -16.24 -7.44
N TYR A 170 -2.89 -15.15 -6.87
CA TYR A 170 -2.30 -14.52 -5.69
C TYR A 170 -2.74 -15.22 -4.40
N PRO A 171 -1.95 -15.15 -3.32
CA PRO A 171 -2.38 -15.62 -2.01
C PRO A 171 -3.56 -14.78 -1.51
N ALA A 172 -4.35 -15.33 -0.59
CA ALA A 172 -5.57 -14.68 -0.11
C ALA A 172 -5.31 -13.34 0.61
N ASN A 173 -4.12 -13.20 1.19
CA ASN A 173 -3.64 -12.02 1.88
C ASN A 173 -2.68 -11.17 1.01
N PHE A 174 -2.77 -11.30 -0.31
CA PHE A 174 -2.06 -10.41 -1.21
C PHE A 174 -2.47 -8.95 -0.98
N GLY A 175 -1.49 -8.06 -0.86
CA GLY A 175 -1.71 -6.64 -0.52
C GLY A 175 -1.74 -6.34 0.98
N GLN A 176 -1.71 -7.35 1.86
CA GLN A 176 -1.65 -7.15 3.32
C GLN A 176 -0.47 -6.25 3.72
N LYS A 177 -0.68 -5.27 4.61
CA LYS A 177 0.35 -4.26 4.95
C LYS A 177 1.23 -4.61 6.14
N TRP A 178 1.09 -5.83 6.66
CA TRP A 178 1.88 -6.35 7.76
C TRP A 178 2.44 -7.74 7.42
N VAL A 179 3.44 -8.18 8.18
CA VAL A 179 4.11 -9.48 7.99
C VAL A 179 4.13 -10.27 9.31
N GLY A 180 3.89 -11.57 9.27
CA GLY A 180 4.03 -12.46 10.43
C GLY A 180 2.80 -13.32 10.72
N ASN A 181 2.52 -13.54 12.01
CA ASN A 181 1.38 -14.34 12.45
C ASN A 181 0.04 -13.65 12.12
N GLN A 182 -1.01 -14.44 11.94
CA GLN A 182 -2.36 -13.88 11.82
C GLN A 182 -2.78 -13.20 13.13
N LEU A 183 -3.20 -11.93 13.06
CA LEU A 183 -3.81 -11.24 14.19
C LEU A 183 -5.15 -11.89 14.57
N GLU A 184 -5.34 -12.17 15.86
CA GLU A 184 -6.62 -12.58 16.43
C GLU A 184 -7.50 -11.34 16.65
N VAL A 185 -8.41 -11.10 15.73
CA VAL A 185 -9.39 -10.00 15.83
C VAL A 185 -10.60 -10.49 16.63
N ALA A 186 -10.84 -9.84 17.77
CA ALA A 186 -11.95 -10.14 18.67
C ALA A 186 -13.20 -9.31 18.35
N SER A 187 -13.04 -8.08 17.88
CA SER A 187 -14.15 -7.14 17.61
C SER A 187 -13.71 -5.95 16.74
N GLY A 188 -14.67 -5.11 16.33
CA GLY A 188 -14.44 -3.95 15.49
C GLY A 188 -14.96 -4.17 14.05
N ASP A 189 -15.27 -3.07 13.37
CA ASP A 189 -15.87 -3.09 12.04
C ASP A 189 -14.86 -2.77 10.91
N ASP A 190 -13.67 -2.29 11.26
CA ASP A 190 -12.59 -1.99 10.30
C ASP A 190 -11.70 -3.20 10.04
N SER A 191 -10.91 -3.13 8.97
CA SER A 191 -9.82 -4.05 8.70
C SER A 191 -8.52 -3.63 9.39
N VAL A 192 -7.62 -4.59 9.60
CA VAL A 192 -6.29 -4.32 10.18
C VAL A 192 -5.53 -3.30 9.33
N ASP A 193 -5.57 -3.43 8.00
CA ASP A 193 -4.87 -2.51 7.10
C ASP A 193 -5.40 -1.08 7.25
N GLN A 194 -6.72 -0.89 7.39
CA GLN A 194 -7.32 0.44 7.65
C GLN A 194 -6.85 1.03 8.98
N VAL A 195 -6.74 0.21 10.03
CA VAL A 195 -6.28 0.69 11.34
C VAL A 195 -4.78 1.04 11.31
N ILE A 196 -3.96 0.28 10.59
CA ILE A 196 -2.54 0.61 10.37
C ILE A 196 -2.41 1.93 9.60
N GLU A 197 -3.12 2.07 8.48
CA GLU A 197 -3.10 3.30 7.68
C GLU A 197 -3.55 4.52 8.49
N ALA A 198 -4.64 4.41 9.25
CA ALA A 198 -5.12 5.50 10.09
C ALA A 198 -4.11 5.91 11.17
N ALA A 199 -3.38 4.95 11.75
CA ALA A 199 -2.36 5.24 12.76
C ALA A 199 -1.17 6.00 12.15
N ILE A 200 -0.74 5.62 10.94
CA ILE A 200 0.32 6.30 10.19
C ILE A 200 -0.13 7.71 9.79
N ASP A 201 -1.31 7.84 9.15
CA ASP A 201 -1.88 9.13 8.70
C ASP A 201 -2.06 10.12 9.87
N THR A 202 -2.43 9.61 11.05
CA THR A 202 -2.52 10.43 12.26
C THR A 202 -1.18 11.06 12.63
N TRP A 203 -0.08 10.29 12.55
CA TRP A 203 1.25 10.79 12.83
C TRP A 203 1.78 11.72 11.73
N GLU A 204 1.56 11.37 10.46
CA GLU A 204 1.89 12.23 9.31
C GLU A 204 1.22 13.60 9.43
N THR A 205 -0.09 13.60 9.69
CA THR A 205 -0.87 14.81 9.92
C THR A 205 -0.37 15.59 11.13
N ALA A 206 -0.08 14.93 12.25
CA ALA A 206 0.36 15.58 13.48
C ALA A 206 1.75 16.22 13.33
N LEU A 207 2.64 15.61 12.55
CA LEU A 207 4.01 16.09 12.32
C LEU A 207 4.13 17.01 11.09
N GLY A 208 3.13 17.02 10.21
CA GLY A 208 3.19 17.73 8.93
C GLY A 208 4.26 17.15 8.00
N VAL A 209 4.44 15.83 8.05
CA VAL A 209 5.34 15.07 7.18
C VAL A 209 4.52 14.21 6.23
N GLU A 210 5.15 13.82 5.13
CA GLU A 210 4.60 12.88 4.15
C GLU A 210 5.51 11.64 4.14
N ASP A 211 4.93 10.48 3.82
CA ASP A 211 5.61 9.21 3.57
C ASP A 211 6.39 8.64 4.77
N LEU A 212 5.75 8.52 5.94
CA LEU A 212 6.33 7.79 7.07
C LEU A 212 6.43 6.29 6.74
N ASP A 213 7.66 5.76 6.62
CA ASP A 213 7.89 4.34 6.42
C ASP A 213 7.81 3.57 7.75
N VAL A 214 6.61 3.07 8.06
CA VAL A 214 6.36 2.22 9.22
C VAL A 214 6.01 0.80 8.78
N GLN A 215 6.89 -0.14 9.13
CA GLN A 215 6.69 -1.57 8.89
C GLN A 215 6.01 -2.22 10.08
N VAL A 216 4.86 -2.86 9.86
CA VAL A 216 4.15 -3.61 10.91
C VAL A 216 4.47 -5.10 10.82
N VAL A 217 4.89 -5.67 11.95
CA VAL A 217 5.20 -7.08 12.12
C VAL A 217 4.32 -7.68 13.20
N VAL A 218 3.76 -8.85 12.95
CA VAL A 218 2.93 -9.56 13.93
C VAL A 218 3.69 -10.77 14.47
N HIS A 219 3.80 -10.84 15.79
CA HIS A 219 4.59 -11.84 16.49
C HIS A 219 3.95 -12.20 17.84
N ASP A 220 3.90 -13.48 18.18
CA ASP A 220 3.48 -13.95 19.50
C ASP A 220 4.51 -13.56 20.59
N PHE A 221 4.16 -12.58 21.41
CA PHE A 221 4.94 -12.16 22.59
C PHE A 221 4.62 -12.99 23.85
N GLY A 222 3.67 -13.93 23.77
CA GLY A 222 3.05 -14.55 24.92
C GLY A 222 2.38 -13.51 25.81
N THR A 223 2.43 -13.69 27.13
CA THR A 223 1.60 -12.89 28.04
C THR A 223 2.22 -11.58 28.55
N ALA A 224 3.27 -11.07 27.90
CA ALA A 224 4.16 -10.10 28.51
C ALA A 224 4.07 -8.69 27.91
N GLN A 225 3.66 -8.56 26.66
CA GLN A 225 3.81 -7.32 25.89
C GLN A 225 2.82 -7.31 24.74
N LEU A 226 2.27 -6.13 24.42
CA LEU A 226 1.31 -5.95 23.32
C LEU A 226 1.96 -5.45 22.04
N GLY A 227 3.10 -4.77 22.15
CA GLY A 227 3.86 -4.32 21.02
C GLY A 227 5.20 -3.68 21.39
N SER A 228 6.00 -3.39 20.37
CA SER A 228 7.26 -2.65 20.48
C SER A 228 7.56 -1.86 19.20
N GLY A 229 7.93 -0.58 19.34
CA GLY A 229 8.46 0.25 18.27
C GLY A 229 9.99 0.36 18.26
N GLN A 230 10.60 0.31 17.08
CA GLN A 230 12.03 0.55 16.89
C GLN A 230 12.28 1.38 15.63
N SER A 231 12.99 2.51 15.77
CA SER A 231 13.47 3.29 14.61
C SER A 231 14.49 2.48 13.80
N THR A 232 14.34 2.50 12.48
CA THR A 232 15.30 1.90 11.54
C THR A 232 15.91 2.91 10.59
N GLU A 233 15.26 4.07 10.44
CA GLU A 233 15.70 5.13 9.55
C GLU A 233 15.75 6.48 10.26
N TYR A 234 16.75 7.28 9.88
CA TYR A 234 16.97 8.62 10.40
C TYR A 234 17.26 9.58 9.26
N SER A 235 16.73 10.81 9.37
CA SER A 235 17.05 11.91 8.47
C SER A 235 18.52 12.33 8.58
N VAL A 236 18.97 13.20 7.67
CA VAL A 236 20.31 13.80 7.72
C VAL A 236 20.58 14.56 9.04
N ASP A 237 19.52 15.05 9.69
CA ASP A 237 19.59 15.75 10.97
C ASP A 237 19.48 14.80 12.19
N GLY A 238 19.41 13.49 11.95
CA GLY A 238 19.33 12.47 12.99
C GLY A 238 17.93 12.32 13.61
N ILE A 239 16.88 12.79 12.93
CA ILE A 239 15.49 12.63 13.37
C ILE A 239 14.98 11.28 12.86
N PRO A 240 14.36 10.44 13.71
CA PRO A 240 13.72 9.21 13.24
C PRO A 240 12.62 9.53 12.23
N VAL A 241 12.65 8.88 11.08
CA VAL A 241 11.66 9.08 9.99
C VAL A 241 11.01 7.78 9.52
N GLY A 242 11.47 6.64 10.03
CA GLY A 242 10.94 5.34 9.68
C GLY A 242 11.38 4.26 10.67
N GLY A 243 10.65 3.16 10.69
CA GLY A 243 10.87 2.11 11.68
C GLY A 243 9.97 0.91 11.56
N ARG A 244 10.11 0.04 12.56
CA ARG A 244 9.34 -1.19 12.68
C ARG A 244 8.53 -1.17 13.96
N VAL A 245 7.26 -1.49 13.82
CA VAL A 245 6.38 -1.83 14.94
C VAL A 245 6.15 -3.33 14.92
N VAL A 246 6.39 -3.99 16.06
CA VAL A 246 6.03 -5.38 16.29
C VAL A 246 4.81 -5.40 17.19
N ILE A 247 3.75 -6.09 16.81
CA ILE A 247 2.49 -6.22 17.53
C ILE A 247 2.26 -7.68 17.90
N ASP A 248 1.70 -7.91 19.09
CA ASP A 248 1.30 -9.23 19.57
C ASP A 248 0.20 -9.84 18.71
N ASP A 249 0.23 -11.15 18.46
CA ASP A 249 -0.75 -11.77 17.55
C ASP A 249 -2.13 -11.94 18.20
N ASP A 250 -2.18 -12.28 19.49
CA ASP A 250 -3.43 -12.54 20.22
C ASP A 250 -3.79 -11.52 21.31
N ALA A 251 -3.05 -10.41 21.39
CA ALA A 251 -3.23 -9.35 22.38
C ALA A 251 -3.29 -9.91 23.82
N ASN A 252 -2.30 -10.75 24.17
CA ASN A 252 -2.22 -11.47 25.44
C ASN A 252 -3.48 -12.34 25.69
N GLY A 253 -3.95 -13.00 24.64
CA GLY A 253 -5.10 -13.90 24.61
C GLY A 253 -6.47 -13.23 24.75
N LEU A 254 -6.56 -11.90 24.65
CA LEU A 254 -7.85 -11.18 24.64
C LEU A 254 -8.32 -10.83 23.22
N GLY A 255 -7.42 -10.85 22.25
CA GLY A 255 -7.63 -10.43 20.88
C GLY A 255 -7.71 -8.90 20.72
N TRP A 256 -7.65 -8.50 19.46
CA TRP A 256 -7.62 -7.10 19.04
C TRP A 256 -9.01 -6.56 18.72
N HIS A 257 -9.26 -5.33 19.14
CA HIS A 257 -10.32 -4.48 18.63
C HIS A 257 -9.78 -3.67 17.45
N VAL A 258 -10.43 -3.78 16.30
CA VAL A 258 -10.01 -3.18 15.03
C VAL A 258 -11.10 -2.20 14.59
N ASP A 259 -11.02 -0.98 15.14
CA ASP A 259 -11.90 0.14 14.80
C ASP A 259 -11.11 1.44 15.04
N VAL A 260 -11.19 2.39 14.10
CA VAL A 260 -10.48 3.68 14.22
C VAL A 260 -11.28 4.73 15.00
N THR A 261 -12.57 4.48 15.25
CA THR A 261 -13.51 5.46 15.80
C THR A 261 -14.05 5.09 17.17
N ASP A 262 -14.39 3.81 17.37
CA ASP A 262 -15.01 3.31 18.59
C ASP A 262 -13.97 2.61 19.47
N LEU A 263 -14.15 2.74 20.78
CA LEU A 263 -13.32 2.04 21.75
C LEU A 263 -13.90 0.64 22.05
N PRO A 264 -13.07 -0.35 22.41
CA PRO A 264 -13.58 -1.65 22.81
C PRO A 264 -14.50 -1.52 24.02
N THR A 265 -15.66 -2.16 23.96
CA THR A 265 -16.62 -2.19 25.09
C THR A 265 -16.15 -3.05 26.28
N GLY A 266 -14.99 -3.69 26.15
CA GLY A 266 -14.30 -4.52 27.14
C GLY A 266 -13.93 -5.89 26.58
N GLY A 267 -12.84 -6.48 27.10
CA GLY A 267 -12.43 -7.85 26.72
C GLY A 267 -11.60 -7.98 25.45
N ALA A 268 -11.06 -6.87 24.92
CA ALA A 268 -10.09 -6.81 23.83
C ALA A 268 -9.20 -5.58 24.03
N TYR A 269 -8.00 -5.59 23.45
CA TYR A 269 -7.12 -4.41 23.39
C TYR A 269 -7.37 -3.61 22.12
N ASP A 270 -7.28 -2.29 22.21
CA ASP A 270 -7.48 -1.39 21.08
C ASP A 270 -6.23 -1.33 20.19
N LEU A 271 -6.31 -1.89 18.98
CA LEU A 271 -5.16 -1.96 18.06
C LEU A 271 -4.71 -0.57 17.62
N TYR A 272 -5.67 0.32 17.33
CA TYR A 272 -5.39 1.67 16.88
C TYR A 272 -4.55 2.45 17.89
N THR A 273 -4.96 2.46 19.17
CA THR A 273 -4.23 3.14 20.25
C THR A 273 -2.85 2.53 20.49
N VAL A 274 -2.73 1.19 20.42
CA VAL A 274 -1.40 0.54 20.57
C VAL A 274 -0.49 0.90 19.40
N LEU A 275 -0.98 0.89 18.16
CA LEU A 275 -0.19 1.32 17.00
C LEU A 275 0.25 2.78 17.13
N LEU A 276 -0.64 3.70 17.53
CA LEU A 276 -0.26 5.09 17.78
C LEU A 276 0.87 5.19 18.82
N HIS A 277 0.80 4.41 19.90
CA HIS A 277 1.83 4.36 20.93
C HIS A 277 3.17 3.85 20.37
N GLU A 278 3.17 2.72 19.68
CA GLU A 278 4.40 2.10 19.17
C GLU A 278 5.03 2.90 18.02
N ILE A 279 4.23 3.51 17.15
CA ILE A 279 4.72 4.45 16.13
C ILE A 279 5.36 5.67 16.81
N GLY A 280 4.82 6.14 17.94
CA GLY A 280 5.47 7.16 18.76
C GLY A 280 6.91 6.78 19.16
N HIS A 281 7.13 5.53 19.59
CA HIS A 281 8.49 5.03 19.86
C HIS A 281 9.35 4.98 18.62
N VAL A 282 8.82 4.55 17.48
CA VAL A 282 9.50 4.58 16.17
C VAL A 282 9.97 5.99 15.83
N LEU A 283 9.14 7.00 16.07
CA LEU A 283 9.42 8.41 15.78
C LEU A 283 10.31 9.09 16.85
N GLY A 284 10.78 8.33 17.83
CA GLY A 284 11.71 8.81 18.84
C GLY A 284 11.06 9.53 20.02
N PHE A 285 9.74 9.42 20.21
CA PHE A 285 9.04 9.89 21.42
C PHE A 285 9.31 8.96 22.61
N THR A 286 10.58 8.81 22.94
CA THR A 286 11.07 7.92 23.98
C THR A 286 12.29 8.54 24.66
N ARG A 287 12.41 8.33 25.97
CA ARG A 287 13.54 8.84 26.77
C ARG A 287 14.90 8.32 26.31
N TYR A 288 14.92 7.23 25.54
CA TYR A 288 16.15 6.62 25.05
C TYR A 288 16.69 7.32 23.79
N PHE A 289 15.82 8.04 23.06
CA PHE A 289 16.24 8.87 21.95
C PHE A 289 16.67 10.24 22.48
N SER A 290 17.92 10.62 22.27
CA SER A 290 18.50 11.82 22.92
C SER A 290 17.78 13.12 22.58
N GLY A 291 17.21 13.24 21.36
CA GLY A 291 16.46 14.42 20.96
C GLY A 291 15.25 14.65 21.88
N PHE A 292 14.46 13.61 22.13
CA PHE A 292 13.31 13.67 23.04
C PHE A 292 13.75 13.64 24.50
N GLY A 293 14.63 12.71 24.88
CA GLY A 293 15.10 12.52 26.24
C GLY A 293 15.78 13.74 26.86
N SER A 294 16.40 14.60 26.05
CA SER A 294 16.98 15.88 26.53
C SER A 294 15.95 16.89 27.02
N LEU A 295 14.68 16.72 26.62
CA LEU A 295 13.55 17.53 27.03
C LEU A 295 12.74 16.86 28.15
N VAL A 296 13.16 15.69 28.62
CA VAL A 296 12.51 14.98 29.71
C VAL A 296 13.30 15.18 31.00
N GLU A 297 12.65 15.78 32.00
CA GLU A 297 13.20 15.99 33.34
C GLU A 297 12.42 15.18 34.39
N GLU A 298 13.08 14.85 35.50
CA GLU A 298 12.42 14.26 36.67
C GLU A 298 12.05 15.38 37.65
N SER A 299 10.77 15.51 37.98
CA SER A 299 10.25 16.52 38.90
C SER A 299 9.31 15.87 39.91
N GLY A 300 9.73 15.82 41.18
CA GLY A 300 8.91 15.25 42.25
C GLY A 300 8.72 13.73 42.20
N GLY A 301 9.51 13.01 41.39
CA GLY A 301 9.37 11.57 41.14
C GLY A 301 8.60 11.24 39.87
N ASP A 302 8.00 12.24 39.22
CA ASP A 302 7.30 12.10 37.94
C ASP A 302 8.20 12.59 36.79
N LEU A 303 8.00 12.01 35.60
CA LEU A 303 8.66 12.50 34.40
C LEU A 303 7.86 13.65 33.80
N VAL A 304 8.54 14.70 33.37
CA VAL A 304 7.92 15.85 32.71
C VAL A 304 8.65 16.19 31.41
N PHE A 305 7.90 16.45 30.35
CA PHE A 305 8.43 17.05 29.13
C PHE A 305 8.48 18.57 29.29
N VAL A 306 9.65 19.16 29.05
CA VAL A 306 9.93 20.59 29.17
C VAL A 306 10.12 21.18 27.78
N GLY A 307 9.08 21.85 27.28
CA GLY A 307 9.12 22.62 26.05
C GLY A 307 9.66 24.04 26.26
N SER A 308 9.72 24.83 25.19
CA SER A 308 10.18 26.23 25.24
C SER A 308 9.36 27.13 26.17
N ASP A 309 8.07 26.84 26.29
CA ASP A 309 7.05 27.69 26.92
C ASP A 309 5.98 26.89 27.66
N PHE A 310 6.17 25.56 27.78
CA PHE A 310 5.22 24.68 28.46
C PHE A 310 5.92 23.51 29.14
N THR A 311 5.19 22.88 30.07
CA THR A 311 5.61 21.62 30.71
C THR A 311 4.42 20.69 30.74
N VAL A 312 4.63 19.42 30.37
CA VAL A 312 3.60 18.38 30.39
C VAL A 312 4.09 17.21 31.22
N ALA A 313 3.24 16.68 32.09
CA ALA A 313 3.55 15.43 32.78
C ALA A 313 3.51 14.25 31.79
N LEU A 314 4.51 13.38 31.86
CA LEU A 314 4.57 12.13 31.12
C LEU A 314 4.14 11.01 32.06
N ASP A 315 3.08 10.30 31.68
CA ASP A 315 2.52 9.15 32.41
C ASP A 315 3.22 7.84 31.96
#